data_AF-A0A9P5MX50-F1
#
_entry.id   AF-A0A9P5MX50-F1
#
_cell.length_a   1.000
_cell.length_b   1.000
_cell.length_c   1.000
_cell.angle_alpha   90.00
_cell.angle_beta   90.00
_cell.angle_gamma   90.00
#
_symmetry.space_group_name_H-M   'P 1'
#
loop_
_entity.id
_entity.type
_entity.pdbx_description
1 polymer ?
#
loop_
_entity_poly.entity_id
_entity_poly.type
_entity_poly.pdbx_seq_one_letter_code
_entity_poly.pdbx_strand_id
1 'polypeptide(L)'
;MSALPPSRFSVLSSPSPDLLSPTNSSTRFSLPSGPAIATATAGTPKPLSRPNIYDRPLNKIRTTEVSASAFAFLFSEIVQYMQKRVSGINDLERRLNTLGYRIGTRVLELMAWRAESASKAPKRDIRFLPVLMSIHTNVWKAVFGKPADAIEKSVQNEDEYMIIDNDPVVTRSISVPRDMSQLSCSSFTAGIVEAVLDGLGFPARVTAHNTPVDDFPLRNTILIKLEKSVLEREELFK
;
A
#
# COMPACT_ATOMS: atom_id res chain seq x y z
N MET A 1 49.39 18.07 24.06
CA MET A 1 50.33 17.45 23.10
C MET A 1 49.68 16.16 22.59
N SER A 2 48.78 16.19 21.61
CA SER A 2 48.98 16.29 20.15
C SER A 2 49.76 15.11 19.55
N ALA A 3 49.06 14.20 18.85
CA ALA A 3 49.35 13.79 17.46
C ALA A 3 48.61 12.50 17.03
N LEU A 4 47.59 12.64 16.19
CA LEU A 4 47.44 11.88 14.92
C LEU A 4 48.41 12.49 13.88
N PRO A 5 48.58 11.97 12.64
CA PRO A 5 48.53 10.62 12.04
C PRO A 5 49.88 10.32 11.27
N PRO A 6 49.97 9.48 10.21
CA PRO A 6 49.58 9.97 8.88
C PRO A 6 48.95 8.95 7.91
N SER A 7 48.12 9.51 7.04
CA SER A 7 47.63 9.06 5.74
C SER A 7 48.74 8.81 4.70
N ARG A 8 48.61 7.77 3.85
CA ARG A 8 49.31 7.71 2.55
C ARG A 8 48.54 6.88 1.47
N PHE A 9 48.16 7.63 0.43
CA PHE A 9 48.15 7.34 -1.01
C PHE A 9 47.20 6.33 -1.66
N SER A 10 46.40 6.92 -2.55
CA SER A 10 45.78 6.42 -3.77
C SER A 10 46.77 5.85 -4.79
N VAL A 11 46.37 4.78 -5.48
CA VAL A 11 46.90 4.41 -6.81
C VAL A 11 45.74 3.96 -7.71
N LEU A 12 45.67 4.62 -8.86
CA LEU A 12 44.81 4.37 -10.01
C LEU A 12 45.30 3.11 -10.75
N SER A 13 44.41 2.25 -11.24
CA SER A 13 44.75 1.24 -12.24
C SER A 13 43.68 1.18 -13.34
N SER A 14 44.08 1.63 -14.53
CA SER A 14 43.33 1.59 -15.80
C SER A 14 43.23 0.16 -16.37
N PRO A 15 42.25 -0.12 -17.25
CA PRO A 15 42.00 -1.46 -17.76
C PRO A 15 42.89 -1.79 -18.98
N SER A 16 43.24 -3.07 -19.16
CA SER A 16 43.86 -3.60 -20.39
C SER A 16 42.89 -4.58 -21.08
N PRO A 17 42.93 -4.71 -22.42
CA PRO A 17 41.87 -5.32 -23.22
C PRO A 17 42.14 -6.79 -23.59
N ASP A 18 41.08 -7.41 -24.13
CA ASP A 18 41.05 -8.55 -25.05
C ASP A 18 41.62 -9.91 -24.60
N LEU A 19 40.72 -10.85 -24.24
CA LEU A 19 40.89 -12.26 -24.56
C LEU A 19 39.54 -12.94 -24.90
N LEU A 20 39.61 -13.76 -25.94
CA LEU A 20 38.55 -14.28 -26.81
C LEU A 20 37.71 -15.41 -26.19
N SER A 21 36.44 -15.48 -26.61
CA SER A 21 35.52 -16.62 -26.43
C SER A 21 35.93 -17.84 -27.29
N PRO A 22 35.41 -19.05 -26.98
CA PRO A 22 34.70 -19.76 -28.06
C PRO A 22 33.44 -20.54 -27.63
N THR A 23 32.38 -20.35 -28.43
CA THR A 23 31.38 -21.37 -28.90
C THR A 23 30.44 -21.98 -27.86
N ASN A 24 29.22 -22.45 -28.11
CA ASN A 24 28.24 -22.42 -29.19
C ASN A 24 26.97 -22.99 -28.54
N SER A 25 25.83 -22.30 -28.59
CA SER A 25 24.51 -22.94 -28.46
C SER A 25 23.45 -22.01 -29.03
N SER A 26 23.06 -22.35 -30.25
CA SER A 26 22.10 -21.65 -31.08
C SER A 26 20.68 -22.02 -30.69
N THR A 27 19.85 -21.04 -30.33
CA THR A 27 18.40 -21.11 -30.58
C THR A 27 18.00 -19.90 -31.40
N ARG A 28 17.65 -20.22 -32.65
CA ARG A 28 17.38 -19.33 -33.77
C ARG A 28 15.93 -18.84 -33.67
N PHE A 29 15.71 -17.54 -33.50
CA PHE A 29 14.46 -16.87 -33.86
C PHE A 29 14.80 -15.77 -34.88
N SER A 30 14.35 -15.97 -36.12
CA SER A 30 14.53 -15.05 -37.24
C SER A 30 13.35 -14.09 -37.33
N LEU A 31 13.61 -12.79 -37.27
CA LEU A 31 12.69 -11.70 -37.64
C LEU A 31 13.24 -11.02 -38.91
N PRO A 32 12.38 -10.58 -39.85
CA PRO A 32 12.79 -10.07 -41.15
C PRO A 32 13.39 -8.66 -41.08
N SER A 33 14.40 -8.44 -41.92
CA SER A 33 15.11 -7.17 -42.13
C SER A 33 14.20 -6.09 -42.73
N GLY A 34 14.03 -4.98 -42.00
CA GLY A 34 13.54 -3.71 -42.55
C GLY A 34 14.68 -2.88 -43.17
N PRO A 35 14.38 -1.92 -44.08
CA PRO A 35 15.39 -1.27 -44.91
C PRO A 35 16.25 -0.25 -44.14
N ALA A 36 17.47 -0.05 -44.64
CA ALA A 36 18.55 0.71 -44.06
C ALA A 36 18.37 2.26 -44.15
N ILE A 37 18.69 2.90 -43.03
CA ILE A 37 19.46 4.15 -42.83
C ILE A 37 19.30 5.28 -43.87
N ALA A 38 18.69 6.39 -43.43
CA ALA A 38 19.08 7.73 -43.86
C ALA A 38 19.99 8.35 -42.80
N THR A 39 21.21 8.68 -43.23
CA THR A 39 22.28 9.32 -42.47
C THR A 39 21.97 10.80 -42.21
N ALA A 40 21.80 11.17 -40.94
CA ALA A 40 21.89 12.56 -40.50
C ALA A 40 23.05 12.69 -39.50
N THR A 41 24.07 13.41 -39.97
CA THR A 41 25.16 14.11 -39.28
C THR A 41 25.30 13.96 -37.76
N ALA A 42 26.49 13.45 -37.40
CA ALA A 42 27.20 13.53 -36.13
C ALA A 42 26.70 14.60 -35.12
N GLY A 43 25.91 14.14 -34.17
CA GLY A 43 26.01 14.56 -32.78
C GLY A 43 26.22 13.30 -31.95
N THR A 44 27.25 13.26 -31.12
CA THR A 44 27.46 12.17 -30.15
C THR A 44 26.15 11.89 -29.42
N PRO A 45 25.61 10.66 -29.41
CA PRO A 45 24.46 10.35 -28.59
C PRO A 45 24.91 10.54 -27.14
N LYS A 46 24.47 11.62 -26.50
CA LYS A 46 24.59 11.74 -25.05
C LYS A 46 24.01 10.44 -24.50
N PRO A 47 24.75 9.68 -23.67
CA PRO A 47 24.12 8.56 -22.98
C PRO A 47 22.89 9.15 -22.29
N LEU A 48 21.72 8.56 -22.56
CA LEU A 48 20.51 8.83 -21.80
C LEU A 48 20.83 8.41 -20.37
N SER A 49 21.46 9.32 -19.63
CA SER A 49 21.71 9.19 -18.21
C SER A 49 20.35 9.01 -17.60
N ARG A 50 20.02 7.78 -17.21
CA ARG A 50 18.84 7.53 -16.41
C ARG A 50 19.02 8.44 -15.20
N PRO A 51 18.09 9.38 -14.94
CA PRO A 51 18.25 10.32 -13.84
C PRO A 51 18.54 9.52 -12.57
N ASN A 52 19.53 9.95 -11.81
CA ASN A 52 19.94 9.26 -10.61
C ASN A 52 18.72 9.13 -9.70
N ILE A 53 18.61 8.04 -8.94
CA ILE A 53 17.48 7.83 -8.03
C ILE A 53 17.34 8.99 -7.04
N TYR A 54 18.45 9.65 -6.71
CA TYR A 54 18.50 10.84 -5.85
C TYR A 54 17.96 12.12 -6.51
N ASP A 55 17.91 12.19 -7.85
CA ASP A 55 17.37 13.34 -8.59
C ASP A 55 15.84 13.21 -8.79
N ARG A 56 15.26 12.05 -8.44
CA ARG A 56 13.82 11.83 -8.53
C ARG A 56 13.12 12.42 -7.29
N PRO A 57 12.14 13.32 -7.46
CA PRO A 57 11.35 13.81 -6.33
C PRO A 57 10.59 12.63 -5.69
N LEU A 58 10.79 12.43 -4.39
CA LEU A 58 10.20 11.34 -3.59
C LEU A 58 8.66 11.30 -3.68
N ASN A 59 8.04 12.47 -3.92
CA ASN A 59 6.59 12.62 -4.01
C ASN A 59 6.00 12.26 -5.39
N LYS A 60 6.81 11.97 -6.42
CA LYS A 60 6.32 11.69 -7.79
C LYS A 60 6.41 10.19 -8.10
N ILE A 61 5.38 9.46 -7.68
CA ILE A 61 5.31 7.98 -7.67
C ILE A 61 4.65 7.42 -8.95
N ARG A 62 4.29 8.28 -9.93
CA ARG A 62 3.50 7.94 -11.14
C ARG A 62 4.09 6.85 -12.07
N THR A 63 5.18 6.19 -11.70
CA THR A 63 5.86 5.14 -12.49
C THR A 63 6.25 3.91 -11.66
N THR A 64 5.74 3.76 -10.44
CA THR A 64 6.00 2.58 -9.59
C THR A 64 4.70 1.91 -9.18
N GLU A 65 3.77 1.75 -10.12
CA GLU A 65 2.61 0.89 -9.93
C GLU A 65 3.05 -0.57 -10.08
N VAL A 66 2.58 -1.42 -9.17
CA VAL A 66 2.86 -2.86 -9.17
C VAL A 66 1.60 -3.58 -9.64
N SER A 67 1.77 -4.70 -10.34
CA SER A 67 0.63 -5.53 -10.75
C SER A 67 -0.19 -5.97 -9.54
N ALA A 68 -1.52 -5.84 -9.64
CA ALA A 68 -2.44 -6.33 -8.62
C ALA A 68 -2.25 -7.83 -8.32
N SER A 69 -1.87 -8.62 -9.34
CA SER A 69 -1.58 -10.04 -9.17
C SER A 69 -0.38 -10.30 -8.26
N ALA A 70 0.64 -9.43 -8.27
CA ALA A 70 1.79 -9.59 -7.38
C ALA A 70 1.38 -9.40 -5.91
N PHE A 71 0.52 -8.41 -5.64
CA PHE A 71 -0.08 -8.25 -4.32
C PHE A 71 -0.93 -9.46 -3.93
N ALA A 72 -1.78 -9.95 -4.84
CA ALA A 72 -2.63 -11.11 -4.59
C ALA A 72 -1.84 -12.37 -4.19
N PHE A 73 -0.77 -12.70 -4.93
CA PHE A 73 0.08 -13.85 -4.60
C PHE A 73 0.79 -13.68 -3.27
N LEU A 74 1.34 -12.50 -3.00
CA LEU A 74 1.98 -12.20 -1.73
C LEU A 74 0.99 -12.30 -0.56
N PHE A 75 -0.20 -11.71 -0.71
CA PHE A 75 -1.21 -11.70 0.33
C PHE A 75 -1.78 -13.09 0.60
N SER A 76 -2.03 -13.88 -0.46
CA SER A 76 -2.44 -15.29 -0.33
C SER A 76 -1.44 -16.08 0.52
N GLU A 77 -0.14 -15.89 0.28
CA GLU A 77 0.88 -16.61 1.04
C GLU A 77 1.03 -16.09 2.48
N ILE A 78 0.80 -14.79 2.72
CA ILE A 78 0.71 -14.25 4.08
C ILE A 78 -0.44 -14.91 4.85
N VAL A 79 -1.63 -15.01 4.25
CA VAL A 79 -2.80 -15.66 4.87
C VAL A 79 -2.49 -17.12 5.19
N GLN A 80 -1.97 -17.88 4.23
CA GLN A 80 -1.58 -19.28 4.42
C GLN A 80 -0.48 -19.45 5.48
N TYR A 81 0.52 -18.56 5.50
CA TYR A 81 1.60 -18.54 6.48
C TYR A 81 1.05 -18.32 7.90
N MET A 82 0.10 -17.40 8.06
CA MET A 82 -0.53 -17.10 9.34
C MET A 82 -1.47 -18.22 9.79
N GLN A 83 -2.28 -18.77 8.87
CA GLN A 83 -3.20 -19.89 9.12
C GLN A 83 -2.47 -21.10 9.73
N LYS A 84 -1.27 -21.43 9.24
CA LYS A 84 -0.44 -22.52 9.78
C LYS A 84 0.09 -22.29 11.21
N ARG A 85 -0.07 -21.08 11.76
CA ARG A 85 0.50 -20.62 13.05
C ARG A 85 -0.55 -20.14 14.05
N VAL A 86 -1.83 -20.38 13.76
CA VAL A 86 -2.95 -19.98 14.61
C VAL A 86 -3.87 -21.15 14.84
N SER A 87 -4.52 -21.14 15.99
CA SER A 87 -5.45 -22.16 16.46
C SER A 87 -6.86 -22.02 15.89
N GLY A 88 -7.24 -20.81 15.45
CA GLY A 88 -8.60 -20.56 14.97
C GLY A 88 -8.75 -19.27 14.16
N ILE A 89 -9.97 -19.08 13.65
CA ILE A 89 -10.35 -17.96 12.77
C ILE A 89 -10.13 -16.61 13.47
N ASN A 90 -10.57 -16.48 14.72
CA ASN A 90 -10.41 -15.23 15.48
C ASN A 90 -8.93 -14.83 15.66
N ASP A 91 -8.05 -15.81 15.88
CA ASP A 91 -6.61 -15.56 16.00
C ASP A 91 -5.99 -15.16 14.65
N LEU A 92 -6.47 -15.77 13.55
CA LEU A 92 -6.07 -15.43 12.19
C LEU A 92 -6.47 -13.97 11.87
N GLU A 93 -7.73 -13.62 12.13
CA GLU A 93 -8.25 -12.26 11.93
C GLU A 93 -7.49 -11.23 12.75
N ARG A 94 -7.22 -11.52 14.03
CA ARG A 94 -6.40 -10.64 14.89
C ARG A 94 -4.99 -10.45 14.34
N ARG A 95 -4.34 -11.49 13.84
CA ARG A 95 -2.99 -11.37 13.23
C ARG A 95 -3.02 -10.58 11.92
N LEU A 96 -4.04 -10.79 11.08
CA LEU A 96 -4.24 -10.03 9.85
C LEU A 96 -4.51 -8.55 10.15
N ASN A 97 -5.36 -8.25 11.13
CA ASN A 97 -5.60 -6.90 11.63
C ASN A 97 -4.28 -6.28 12.12
N THR A 98 -3.49 -6.97 12.95
CA THR A 98 -2.19 -6.45 13.44
C THR A 98 -1.24 -6.09 12.28
N LEU A 99 -1.23 -6.90 11.22
CA LEU A 99 -0.44 -6.59 10.02
C LEU A 99 -0.98 -5.36 9.29
N GLY A 100 -2.29 -5.28 9.12
CA GLY A 100 -3.00 -4.12 8.57
C GLY A 100 -2.72 -2.85 9.35
N TYR A 101 -2.75 -2.92 10.68
CA TYR A 101 -2.48 -1.80 11.59
C TYR A 101 -1.10 -1.21 11.34
N ARG A 102 -0.06 -2.05 11.26
CA ARG A 102 1.31 -1.60 10.96
C ARG A 102 1.42 -0.88 9.61
N ILE A 103 0.67 -1.34 8.61
CA ILE A 103 0.62 -0.72 7.29
C ILE A 103 -0.15 0.61 7.37
N GLY A 104 -1.29 0.64 8.05
CA GLY A 104 -2.10 1.84 8.25
C GLY A 104 -1.34 2.98 8.92
N THR A 105 -0.50 2.68 9.92
CA THR A 105 0.39 3.69 10.52
C THR A 105 1.32 4.32 9.48
N ARG A 106 1.94 3.51 8.60
CA ARG A 106 2.84 4.03 7.55
C ARG A 106 2.08 4.77 6.45
N VAL A 107 0.88 4.32 6.11
CA VAL A 107 0.01 5.00 5.15
C VAL A 107 -0.34 6.40 5.66
N LEU A 108 -0.75 6.52 6.93
CA LEU A 108 -1.05 7.81 7.55
C LEU A 108 0.15 8.75 7.53
N GLU A 109 1.33 8.29 7.98
CA GLU A 109 2.57 9.08 7.97
C GLU A 109 2.91 9.60 6.57
N LEU A 110 2.87 8.73 5.55
CA LEU A 110 3.17 9.10 4.17
C LEU A 110 2.14 10.08 3.60
N MET A 111 0.86 9.91 3.92
CA MET A 111 -0.20 10.81 3.47
C MET A 111 -0.10 12.18 4.12
N ALA A 112 0.17 12.25 5.42
CA ALA A 112 0.38 13.50 6.15
C ALA A 112 1.58 14.27 5.57
N TRP A 113 2.71 13.58 5.36
CA TRP A 113 3.91 14.17 4.76
C TRP A 113 3.67 14.75 3.36
N ARG A 114 2.92 14.03 2.52
CA ARG A 114 2.56 14.50 1.17
C ARG A 114 1.62 15.71 1.21
N ALA A 115 0.68 15.74 2.16
CA ALA A 115 -0.23 16.87 2.33
C ALA A 115 0.51 18.14 2.77
N GLU A 116 1.44 18.00 3.73
CA GLU A 116 2.31 19.09 4.18
C GLU A 116 3.25 19.60 3.07
N SER A 117 3.78 18.70 2.25
CA SER A 117 4.60 19.08 1.09
C SER A 117 3.83 19.87 0.03
N ALA A 118 2.52 19.65 -0.09
CA ALA A 118 1.67 20.26 -1.11
C ALA A 118 1.02 21.58 -0.68
N SER A 119 0.89 21.82 0.64
CA SER A 119 0.21 22.99 1.20
C SER A 119 1.05 23.66 2.28
N LYS A 120 1.16 24.99 2.24
CA LYS A 120 1.83 25.79 3.27
C LYS A 120 1.12 25.78 4.63
N ALA A 121 -0.12 25.30 4.68
CA ALA A 121 -0.92 25.16 5.90
C ALA A 121 -1.71 23.83 5.83
N PRO A 122 -1.09 22.69 6.18
CA PRO A 122 -1.80 21.41 6.23
C PRO A 122 -2.90 21.48 7.28
N LYS A 123 -4.14 21.27 6.86
CA LYS A 123 -5.29 21.23 7.77
C LYS A 123 -5.37 19.83 8.38
N ARG A 124 -5.32 19.75 9.71
CA ARG A 124 -5.63 18.51 10.45
C ARG A 124 -7.10 18.52 10.80
N ASP A 125 -7.82 17.51 10.34
CA ASP A 125 -9.23 17.38 10.70
C ASP A 125 -9.37 16.98 12.17
N ILE A 126 -10.17 17.77 12.89
CA ILE A 126 -10.49 17.55 14.31
C ILE A 126 -11.88 16.95 14.50
N ARG A 127 -12.70 16.92 13.45
CA ARG A 127 -14.06 16.36 13.45
C ARG A 127 -14.04 14.95 12.87
N PHE A 128 -14.85 14.06 13.43
CA PHE A 128 -14.88 12.65 13.02
C PHE A 128 -15.36 12.46 11.58
N LEU A 129 -16.46 13.11 11.18
CA LEU A 129 -17.06 12.88 9.87
C LEU A 129 -16.11 13.25 8.69
N PRO A 130 -15.39 14.39 8.72
CA PRO A 130 -14.33 14.65 7.73
C PRO A 130 -13.21 13.60 7.72
N VAL A 131 -12.80 13.09 8.88
CA VAL A 131 -11.80 12.02 8.98
C VAL A 131 -12.31 10.74 8.35
N LEU A 132 -13.54 10.32 8.66
CA LEU A 132 -14.16 9.14 8.08
C LEU A 132 -14.27 9.27 6.54
N MET A 133 -14.64 10.45 6.05
CA MET A 133 -14.70 10.73 4.61
C MET A 133 -13.31 10.70 3.95
N SER A 134 -12.27 11.17 4.64
CA SER A 134 -10.89 11.07 4.17
C SER A 134 -10.40 9.63 4.11
N ILE A 135 -10.82 8.76 5.05
CA ILE A 135 -10.52 7.33 5.00
C ILE A 135 -11.18 6.69 3.77
N HIS A 136 -12.47 6.94 3.55
CA HIS A 136 -13.21 6.42 2.41
C HIS A 136 -12.65 6.85 1.05
N THR A 137 -12.17 8.10 0.94
CA THR A 137 -11.72 8.65 -0.34
C THR A 137 -10.21 8.53 -0.53
N ASN A 138 -9.43 9.11 0.38
CA ASN A 138 -8.00 9.31 0.21
C ASN A 138 -7.21 8.07 0.63
N VAL A 139 -7.52 7.51 1.81
CA VAL A 139 -6.82 6.32 2.32
C VAL A 139 -7.18 5.12 1.46
N TRP A 140 -8.47 4.92 1.17
CA TRP A 140 -8.91 3.82 0.31
C TRP A 140 -8.24 3.87 -1.06
N LYS A 141 -8.20 5.05 -1.70
CA LYS A 141 -7.52 5.22 -2.99
C LYS A 141 -6.01 4.99 -2.89
N ALA A 142 -5.37 5.42 -1.80
CA ALA A 142 -3.94 5.23 -1.60
C ALA A 142 -3.56 3.75 -1.45
N VAL A 143 -4.43 2.94 -0.85
CA VAL A 143 -4.17 1.52 -0.58
C VAL A 143 -4.70 0.61 -1.69
N PHE A 144 -5.90 0.87 -2.20
CA PHE A 144 -6.65 -0.01 -3.10
C PHE A 144 -6.87 0.57 -4.51
N GLY A 145 -6.44 1.81 -4.76
CA GLY A 145 -6.55 2.44 -6.09
C GLY A 145 -7.94 3.00 -6.44
N LYS A 146 -8.95 2.75 -5.60
CA LYS A 146 -10.32 3.28 -5.73
C LYS A 146 -10.82 3.84 -4.38
N PRO A 147 -11.76 4.80 -4.36
CA PRO A 147 -12.50 5.09 -3.13
C PRO A 147 -13.31 3.86 -2.69
N ALA A 148 -13.71 3.82 -1.42
CA ALA A 148 -14.72 2.86 -0.97
C ALA A 148 -16.07 3.12 -1.67
N ASP A 149 -16.97 2.13 -1.59
CA ASP A 149 -18.24 2.18 -2.31
C ASP A 149 -19.29 3.00 -1.54
N ALA A 150 -19.31 2.93 -0.21
CA ALA A 150 -20.19 3.75 0.63
C ALA A 150 -19.68 3.94 2.06
N ILE A 151 -20.21 4.96 2.73
CA ILE A 151 -20.19 5.12 4.20
C ILE A 151 -21.64 5.13 4.70
N GLU A 152 -21.91 4.41 5.77
CA GLU A 152 -23.20 4.40 6.46
C GLU A 152 -23.02 4.67 7.96
N LYS A 153 -24.00 5.34 8.58
CA LYS A 153 -24.10 5.43 10.05
C LYS A 153 -25.09 4.37 10.52
N SER A 154 -24.77 3.67 11.60
CA SER A 154 -25.72 2.72 12.20
C SER A 154 -26.97 3.46 12.68
N VAL A 155 -28.12 2.84 12.42
CA VAL A 155 -29.44 3.35 12.88
C VAL A 155 -29.68 2.98 14.34
N GLN A 156 -29.08 1.88 14.81
CA GLN A 156 -29.30 1.34 16.15
C GLN A 156 -28.34 1.95 17.17
N ASN A 157 -27.13 2.31 16.75
CA ASN A 157 -26.02 2.66 17.62
C ASN A 157 -25.36 3.95 17.11
N GLU A 158 -25.37 5.02 17.91
CA GLU A 158 -24.79 6.30 17.49
C GLU A 158 -23.26 6.27 17.40
N ASP A 159 -22.63 5.31 18.08
CA ASP A 159 -21.19 5.06 18.12
C ASP A 159 -20.68 4.22 16.95
N GLU A 160 -21.57 3.78 16.05
CA GLU A 160 -21.24 2.85 14.98
C GLU A 160 -21.36 3.46 13.59
N TYR A 161 -20.30 3.29 12.81
CA TYR A 161 -20.19 3.69 11.42
C TYR A 161 -19.68 2.52 10.58
N MET A 162 -20.01 2.52 9.30
CA MET A 162 -19.71 1.42 8.40
C MET A 162 -19.09 1.95 7.11
N ILE A 163 -18.00 1.34 6.66
CA ILE A 163 -17.46 1.53 5.31
C ILE A 163 -17.77 0.27 4.51
N ILE A 164 -18.36 0.43 3.33
CA ILE A 164 -18.74 -0.67 2.45
C ILE A 164 -17.73 -0.77 1.30
N ASP A 165 -17.24 -2.00 1.06
CA ASP A 165 -16.47 -2.36 -0.12
C ASP A 165 -17.15 -3.55 -0.81
N ASN A 166 -17.68 -3.29 -2.01
CA ASN A 166 -18.45 -4.25 -2.79
C ASN A 166 -17.57 -5.30 -3.49
N ASP A 167 -16.33 -4.93 -3.81
CA ASP A 167 -15.34 -5.79 -4.47
C ASP A 167 -13.96 -5.56 -3.85
N PRO A 168 -13.69 -6.12 -2.65
CA PRO A 168 -12.46 -5.87 -1.92
C PRO A 168 -11.28 -6.53 -2.64
N VAL A 169 -10.27 -5.74 -3.01
CA VAL A 169 -9.06 -6.22 -3.71
C VAL A 169 -8.36 -7.34 -2.94
N VAL A 170 -8.45 -7.29 -1.61
CA VAL A 170 -7.81 -8.22 -0.68
C VAL A 170 -8.46 -9.61 -0.70
N THR A 171 -9.77 -9.69 -0.90
CA THR A 171 -10.54 -10.94 -0.88
C THR A 171 -10.79 -11.49 -2.28
N ARG A 172 -10.86 -10.63 -3.31
CA ARG A 172 -11.15 -11.03 -4.69
C ARG A 172 -10.21 -12.10 -5.24
N SER A 173 -8.94 -12.09 -4.83
CA SER A 173 -7.90 -12.95 -5.40
C SER A 173 -7.49 -14.13 -4.51
N ILE A 174 -8.19 -14.35 -3.39
CA ILE A 174 -7.92 -15.46 -2.49
C ILE A 174 -9.13 -16.39 -2.44
N SER A 175 -8.87 -17.69 -2.50
CA SER A 175 -9.90 -18.71 -2.26
C SER A 175 -9.79 -19.17 -0.82
N VAL A 176 -10.76 -18.78 0.00
CA VAL A 176 -10.86 -19.23 1.39
C VAL A 176 -11.36 -20.69 1.41
N PRO A 177 -10.69 -21.61 2.12
CA PRO A 177 -11.17 -22.98 2.30
C PRO A 177 -12.59 -23.02 2.88
N ARG A 178 -13.41 -24.02 2.49
CA ARG A 178 -14.84 -24.08 2.86
C ARG A 178 -15.07 -24.19 4.37
N ASP A 179 -14.15 -24.82 5.08
CA ASP A 179 -14.08 -24.95 6.53
C ASP A 179 -13.81 -23.62 7.25
N MET A 180 -13.39 -22.58 6.53
CA MET A 180 -13.12 -21.23 7.03
C MET A 180 -14.03 -20.18 6.39
N SER A 181 -15.24 -20.55 5.97
CA SER A 181 -16.19 -19.64 5.32
C SER A 181 -16.59 -18.41 6.16
N GLN A 182 -16.39 -18.48 7.49
CA GLN A 182 -16.63 -17.36 8.41
C GLN A 182 -15.45 -16.37 8.51
N LEU A 183 -14.28 -16.70 7.95
CA LEU A 183 -13.09 -15.85 8.01
C LEU A 183 -13.27 -14.60 7.15
N SER A 184 -13.12 -13.43 7.76
CA SER A 184 -12.97 -12.18 7.02
C SER A 184 -11.49 -11.80 6.88
N CYS A 185 -10.90 -12.09 5.72
CA CYS A 185 -9.54 -11.61 5.38
C CYS A 185 -9.47 -10.08 5.29
N SER A 186 -10.61 -9.41 5.14
CA SER A 186 -10.73 -7.96 5.24
C SER A 186 -10.47 -7.43 6.66
N SER A 187 -10.24 -8.30 7.65
CA SER A 187 -9.64 -7.92 8.94
C SER A 187 -8.30 -7.20 8.76
N PHE A 188 -7.55 -7.52 7.70
CA PHE A 188 -6.39 -6.75 7.27
C PHE A 188 -6.75 -5.28 6.95
N THR A 189 -7.81 -5.05 6.18
CA THR A 189 -8.30 -3.70 5.87
C THR A 189 -8.83 -3.00 7.11
N ALA A 190 -9.55 -3.71 8.00
CA ALA A 190 -10.01 -3.17 9.27
C ALA A 190 -8.83 -2.64 10.11
N GLY A 191 -7.72 -3.38 10.19
CA GLY A 191 -6.52 -2.93 10.90
C GLY A 191 -5.91 -1.65 10.29
N ILE A 192 -5.92 -1.50 8.96
CA ILE A 192 -5.46 -0.26 8.30
C ILE A 192 -6.32 0.93 8.76
N VAL A 193 -7.64 0.76 8.75
CA VAL A 193 -8.60 1.80 9.17
C VAL A 193 -8.42 2.14 10.65
N GLU A 194 -8.29 1.12 11.50
CA GLU A 194 -8.04 1.26 12.94
C GLU A 194 -6.79 2.10 13.23
N ALA A 195 -5.66 1.78 12.59
CA ALA A 195 -4.42 2.54 12.76
C ALA A 195 -4.52 3.99 12.31
N VAL A 196 -5.28 4.27 11.23
CA VAL A 196 -5.48 5.64 10.75
C VAL A 196 -6.35 6.43 11.73
N LEU A 197 -7.43 5.84 12.23
CA LEU A 197 -8.31 6.46 13.21
C LEU A 197 -7.57 6.76 14.52
N ASP A 198 -6.83 5.78 15.04
CA ASP A 198 -5.99 5.94 16.23
C ASP A 198 -4.96 7.05 16.04
N GLY A 199 -4.23 7.04 14.92
CA GLY A 199 -3.22 8.06 14.63
C GLY A 199 -3.78 9.48 14.44
N LEU A 200 -5.07 9.62 14.15
CA LEU A 200 -5.76 10.92 14.05
C LEU A 200 -6.45 11.34 15.35
N GLY A 201 -6.43 10.50 16.39
CA GLY A 201 -7.04 10.77 17.70
C GLY A 201 -8.54 10.44 17.76
N PHE A 202 -8.97 9.42 17.03
CA PHE A 202 -10.34 8.89 17.02
C PHE A 202 -10.31 7.40 17.36
N PRO A 203 -9.91 7.02 18.59
CA PRO A 203 -9.81 5.61 18.95
C PRO A 203 -11.13 4.89 18.73
N ALA A 204 -11.06 3.74 18.07
CA ALA A 204 -12.22 2.97 17.65
C ALA A 204 -11.86 1.49 17.54
N ARG A 205 -12.82 0.63 17.86
CA ARG A 205 -12.72 -0.80 17.54
C ARG A 205 -13.21 -1.01 16.12
N VAL A 206 -12.35 -1.56 15.26
CA VAL A 206 -12.69 -1.79 13.85
C VAL A 206 -12.71 -3.29 13.54
N THR A 207 -13.81 -3.77 12.97
CA THR A 207 -13.99 -5.18 12.58
C THR A 207 -14.46 -5.28 11.13
N ALA A 208 -14.21 -6.43 10.50
CA ALA A 208 -14.64 -6.70 9.14
C ALA A 208 -15.69 -7.83 9.13
N HIS A 209 -16.73 -7.65 8.32
CA HIS A 209 -17.83 -8.60 8.21
C HIS A 209 -18.20 -8.82 6.74
N ASN A 210 -18.25 -10.08 6.32
CA ASN A 210 -18.79 -10.45 5.02
C ASN A 210 -20.30 -10.23 5.03
N THR A 211 -20.79 -9.34 4.16
CA THR A 211 -22.18 -8.91 4.09
C THR A 211 -22.71 -9.07 2.66
N PRO A 212 -22.67 -10.28 2.08
CA PRO A 212 -23.00 -10.49 0.67
C PRO A 212 -24.41 -9.99 0.32
N VAL A 213 -24.55 -9.45 -0.89
CA VAL A 213 -25.82 -9.08 -1.52
C VAL A 213 -25.84 -9.69 -2.92
N ASP A 214 -27.02 -9.81 -3.52
CA ASP A 214 -27.22 -10.46 -4.83
C ASP A 214 -26.25 -9.94 -5.91
N ASP A 215 -26.05 -8.62 -6.00
CA ASP A 215 -25.13 -8.00 -6.97
C ASP A 215 -23.64 -8.08 -6.56
N PHE A 216 -23.37 -8.27 -5.26
CA PHE A 216 -22.04 -8.20 -4.68
C PHE A 216 -21.80 -9.35 -3.67
N PRO A 217 -21.50 -10.57 -4.14
CA PRO A 217 -21.32 -11.73 -3.28
C PRO A 217 -20.06 -11.67 -2.40
N LEU A 218 -19.11 -10.80 -2.75
CA LEU A 218 -17.89 -10.54 -1.99
C LEU A 218 -17.97 -9.26 -1.15
N ARG A 219 -19.14 -8.62 -1.06
CA ARG A 219 -19.32 -7.39 -0.30
C ARG A 219 -18.86 -7.59 1.14
N ASN A 220 -18.04 -6.67 1.59
CA ASN A 220 -17.52 -6.64 2.94
C ASN A 220 -17.78 -5.27 3.58
N THR A 221 -18.21 -5.31 4.83
CA THR A 221 -18.46 -4.13 5.65
C THR A 221 -17.37 -4.01 6.72
N ILE A 222 -16.72 -2.86 6.78
CA ILE A 222 -15.83 -2.49 7.89
C ILE A 222 -16.67 -1.73 8.90
N LEU A 223 -16.94 -2.36 10.04
CA LEU A 223 -17.65 -1.75 11.17
C LEU A 223 -16.64 -1.00 12.03
N ILE A 224 -16.94 0.26 12.31
CA ILE A 224 -16.17 1.16 13.14
C ILE A 224 -17.02 1.49 14.36
N LYS A 225 -16.63 1.02 15.53
CA LYS A 225 -17.28 1.34 16.80
C LYS A 225 -16.39 2.31 17.58
N LEU A 226 -16.81 3.56 17.67
CA LEU A 226 -16.04 4.62 18.32
C LEU A 226 -15.98 4.42 19.82
N GLU A 227 -14.87 4.82 20.43
CA GLU A 227 -14.83 4.94 21.89
C GLU A 227 -15.74 6.07 22.37
N LYS A 228 -16.28 5.90 23.59
CA LYS A 228 -17.13 6.90 24.25
C LYS A 228 -16.48 8.28 24.33
N SER A 229 -15.16 8.32 24.55
CA SER A 229 -14.34 9.54 24.60
C SER A 229 -14.43 10.38 23.33
N VAL A 230 -14.57 9.73 22.17
CA VAL A 230 -14.69 10.41 20.86
C VAL A 230 -16.06 11.06 20.72
N LEU A 231 -17.12 10.40 21.16
CA LEU A 231 -18.49 10.92 21.11
C LEU A 231 -18.66 12.13 22.03
N GLU A 232 -18.16 12.01 23.26
CA GLU A 232 -18.14 13.12 24.23
C GLU A 232 -17.39 14.33 23.65
N ARG A 233 -16.23 14.09 23.01
CA ARG A 233 -15.48 15.16 22.34
C ARG A 233 -16.24 15.77 21.17
N GLU A 234 -16.89 14.98 20.32
CA GLU A 234 -17.68 15.48 19.19
C GLU A 234 -18.88 16.32 19.66
N GLU A 235 -19.48 15.97 20.80
CA GLU A 235 -20.58 16.74 21.40
C GLU A 235 -20.15 18.13 21.85
N LEU A 236 -18.92 18.29 22.37
CA LEU A 236 -18.36 19.60 22.72
C LEU A 236 -18.12 20.53 21.51
N PHE A 237 -18.09 19.98 20.30
CA PHE A 237 -17.92 20.74 19.05
C PHE A 237 -19.25 21.00 18.33
N LYS A 238 -20.40 20.62 18.91
CA LYS A 238 -21.73 21.02 18.41
C LYS A 238 -22.05 22.44 18.86
#